data_AF-A0A7L1NW93-F1
#
_entry.id   AF-A0A7L1NW93-F1
#
_cell.length_a   1.000
_cell.length_b   1.000
_cell.length_c   1.000
_cell.angle_alpha   90.00
_cell.angle_beta   90.00
_cell.angle_gamma   90.00
#
_symmetry.space_group_name_H-M   'P 1'
#
loop_
_entity.id
_entity.type
_entity.pdbx_description
1 polymer ?
#
loop_
_entity_poly.entity_id
_entity_poly.type
_entity_poly.pdbx_seq_one_letter_code
_entity_poly.pdbx_strand_id
1 'polypeptide(L)'
;VLSANTRNYVLTGNPDCYRHSIDKGQRCLLSVPRAEVYKNAQHAWGRFCFQSSCALGKKTTSFQISSAEQFPQRFPPLNIQIRRSFRTSLSFWAAPLPLFWIIVKPVQKLFAIFLGRSIRNWWKALPPNKRELLKEGARKNKWKILLGASSLGVLFVVFYFTHLEETPITGRARLLVFGKDHYRELSQVESDMWVEKLKSKMLPETDALHQAVELVVGRLSESNKDIPQMSAIKWVIHVVDEPEINAFVLPNGQMFVFTGLLKAASDVHQLSFILAHEIAHVVLEHAVKKASLVHFLDFLSLIFLTLIWAICPRDSLAVVGQWIQSKLQEFVFNRPYSRTLEAEADKVGLQLAAKACVDVRASSVFWQQMELAEALHGQPKLPEWLSTHPSHENRVEHLDQLIPEALKIRESCNCPSLSGPDPRLIFRINALHVLESSKGQETTNSAEQDLSKLKWDFHHS
;
A
#
# COMPACT_ATOMS: atom_id res chain seq x y z
N VAL A 1 10.99 47.80 -20.76
CA VAL A 1 9.93 48.84 -20.79
C VAL A 1 8.74 48.31 -20.00
N LEU A 2 8.42 48.97 -18.86
CA LEU A 2 7.27 48.81 -17.94
C LEU A 2 7.17 47.42 -17.22
N SER A 3 7.42 47.22 -15.92
CA SER A 3 7.19 47.91 -14.62
C SER A 3 5.73 48.03 -14.15
N ALA A 4 5.34 47.16 -13.20
CA ALA A 4 4.49 47.40 -12.00
C ALA A 4 4.17 46.02 -11.36
N ASN A 5 4.68 45.60 -10.20
CA ASN A 5 4.64 46.07 -8.80
C ASN A 5 3.37 45.64 -8.02
N THR A 6 3.61 44.98 -6.87
CA THR A 6 2.79 44.75 -5.63
C THR A 6 2.78 43.26 -5.21
N ARG A 7 2.96 42.83 -3.96
CA ARG A 7 3.42 43.40 -2.66
C ARG A 7 3.66 42.19 -1.74
N ASN A 8 4.82 42.12 -1.09
CA ASN A 8 5.11 41.18 0.00
C ASN A 8 4.66 41.81 1.34
N TYR A 9 4.01 41.03 2.20
CA TYR A 9 3.82 41.38 3.61
C TYR A 9 4.77 40.55 4.47
N VAL A 10 5.72 41.25 5.08
CA VAL A 10 6.55 40.82 6.20
C VAL A 10 5.99 41.52 7.44
N LEU A 11 5.74 40.78 8.50
CA LEU A 11 5.48 41.33 9.83
C LEU A 11 6.49 40.71 10.80
N THR A 12 7.39 41.56 11.28
CA THR A 12 8.36 41.33 12.36
C THR A 12 8.17 42.44 13.42
N GLY A 13 8.39 42.11 14.70
CA GLY A 13 8.40 43.04 15.84
C GLY A 13 7.54 42.57 17.03
N ASN A 14 7.97 41.70 17.96
CA ASN A 14 8.95 41.80 19.07
C ASN A 14 8.33 42.40 20.39
N PRO A 15 8.98 42.35 21.59
CA PRO A 15 8.62 41.46 22.72
C PRO A 15 8.43 42.21 24.08
N ASP A 16 8.48 41.47 25.21
CA ASP A 16 8.55 41.88 26.65
C ASP A 16 7.24 42.23 27.36
N CYS A 17 6.98 41.95 28.65
CA CYS A 17 7.52 41.11 29.73
C CYS A 17 6.51 41.23 30.91
N TYR A 18 6.23 40.18 31.69
CA TYR A 18 6.34 40.15 33.17
C TYR A 18 5.77 38.86 33.79
N ARG A 19 6.36 38.52 34.94
CA ARG A 19 6.44 37.22 35.64
C ARG A 19 5.63 37.23 36.95
N HIS A 20 5.42 36.01 37.51
CA HIS A 20 4.92 35.61 38.85
C HIS A 20 3.39 35.35 38.93
N SER A 21 2.87 34.31 39.60
CA SER A 21 3.38 33.42 40.65
C SER A 21 2.62 32.07 40.70
N ILE A 22 3.32 31.08 41.24
CA ILE A 22 2.96 29.75 41.76
C ILE A 22 1.69 29.74 42.64
N ASP A 23 0.80 28.74 42.49
CA ASP A 23 0.46 27.78 43.57
C ASP A 23 -0.29 26.51 43.11
N LYS A 24 -0.21 25.51 43.99
CA LYS A 24 -0.46 24.06 43.95
C LYS A 24 -1.79 23.52 43.40
N GLY A 25 -1.66 22.40 42.66
CA GLY A 25 -2.01 21.06 43.15
C GLY A 25 -3.48 20.61 43.12
N GLN A 26 -3.74 19.45 42.53
CA GLN A 26 -4.77 18.54 43.06
C GLN A 26 -4.57 17.08 42.64
N ARG A 27 -4.53 16.23 43.68
CA ARG A 27 -4.60 14.77 43.67
C ARG A 27 -6.06 14.37 43.83
N CYS A 28 -6.39 13.17 43.35
CA CYS A 28 -7.67 12.46 43.40
C CYS A 28 -8.48 12.56 44.71
N LEU A 29 -9.80 12.34 44.65
CA LEU A 29 -10.52 11.21 45.30
C LEU A 29 -12.07 11.31 45.17
N LEU A 30 -12.67 10.17 44.79
CA LEU A 30 -13.87 9.50 45.33
C LEU A 30 -15.29 10.16 45.44
N SER A 31 -16.22 9.52 44.71
CA SER A 31 -17.50 8.87 45.13
C SER A 31 -18.79 9.64 45.49
N VAL A 32 -19.81 9.55 44.59
CA VAL A 32 -21.21 8.95 44.72
C VAL A 32 -22.22 9.59 45.73
N PRO A 33 -23.60 9.56 45.63
CA PRO A 33 -24.56 8.77 44.78
C PRO A 33 -25.85 9.45 44.18
N ARG A 34 -26.53 8.65 43.32
CA ARG A 34 -28.00 8.44 43.06
C ARG A 34 -28.93 9.53 42.49
N ALA A 35 -29.59 9.19 41.38
CA ALA A 35 -31.04 8.93 41.33
C ALA A 35 -31.45 8.02 40.14
N GLU A 36 -32.35 7.07 40.42
CA GLU A 36 -32.91 6.03 39.55
C GLU A 36 -33.90 6.56 38.50
N VAL A 37 -33.96 5.92 37.31
CA VAL A 37 -35.23 5.47 36.70
C VAL A 37 -35.01 4.16 35.94
N TYR A 38 -35.83 3.17 36.29
CA TYR A 38 -35.93 1.80 35.78
C TYR A 38 -36.56 1.70 34.37
N LYS A 39 -36.05 0.80 33.52
CA LYS A 39 -36.86 -0.26 32.89
C LYS A 39 -35.99 -1.40 32.33
N ASN A 40 -36.34 -2.60 32.77
CA ASN A 40 -35.70 -3.89 32.57
C ASN A 40 -35.86 -4.46 31.15
N ALA A 41 -34.81 -5.16 30.67
CA ALA A 41 -34.81 -6.60 30.32
C ALA A 41 -33.38 -6.98 29.87
N GLN A 42 -32.55 -7.66 30.67
CA GLN A 42 -32.40 -9.14 30.77
C GLN A 42 -32.20 -9.82 29.40
N HIS A 43 -31.16 -10.59 29.06
CA HIS A 43 -30.05 -11.30 29.73
C HIS A 43 -28.88 -11.35 28.70
N ALA A 44 -27.61 -11.05 29.00
CA ALA A 44 -26.64 -11.66 29.92
C ALA A 44 -25.83 -12.83 29.31
N TRP A 45 -24.53 -12.80 29.63
CA TRP A 45 -23.43 -13.77 29.41
C TRP A 45 -22.60 -13.51 28.15
N GLY A 46 -21.28 -13.31 28.19
CA GLY A 46 -20.31 -13.33 29.28
C GLY A 46 -18.91 -13.36 28.62
N ARG A 47 -18.09 -12.33 28.86
CA ARG A 47 -16.71 -12.24 28.36
C ARG A 47 -15.82 -13.18 29.17
N PHE A 48 -15.05 -14.02 28.48
CA PHE A 48 -13.92 -14.76 29.08
C PHE A 48 -12.64 -13.92 28.98
N CYS A 49 -12.05 -13.64 30.13
CA CYS A 49 -10.65 -13.21 30.25
C CYS A 49 -9.77 -14.46 30.16
N PHE A 50 -8.77 -14.43 29.26
CA PHE A 50 -7.68 -15.41 29.25
C PHE A 50 -6.56 -14.90 30.16
N GLN A 51 -6.29 -15.65 31.22
CA GLN A 51 -5.08 -15.56 32.01
C GLN A 51 -4.31 -16.86 31.78
N SER A 52 -3.10 -16.74 31.24
CA SER A 52 -2.22 -17.86 30.94
C SER A 52 -1.63 -18.43 32.22
N SER A 53 -1.69 -19.74 32.40
CA SER A 53 -0.86 -20.46 33.37
C SER A 53 -0.61 -21.90 32.93
N CYS A 54 0.67 -22.24 33.10
CA CYS A 54 1.42 -23.48 32.89
C CYS A 54 0.66 -24.82 32.80
N ALA A 55 1.19 -25.66 31.90
CA ALA A 55 0.86 -27.07 31.73
C ALA A 55 1.29 -27.93 32.91
N LEU A 56 0.42 -28.86 33.32
CA LEU A 56 0.79 -30.06 34.06
C LEU A 56 -0.19 -31.19 33.69
N GLY A 57 0.35 -32.29 33.14
CA GLY A 57 -0.45 -33.41 32.66
C GLY A 57 -0.89 -34.39 33.75
N LYS A 58 -1.96 -35.14 33.48
CA LYS A 58 -2.01 -36.62 33.46
C LYS A 58 -3.45 -37.16 33.47
N LYS A 59 -3.61 -38.23 32.69
CA LYS A 59 -4.46 -39.43 32.86
C LYS A 59 -5.96 -39.37 32.55
N THR A 60 -6.27 -39.97 31.39
CA THR A 60 -7.20 -41.10 31.16
C THR A 60 -8.26 -41.42 32.21
N THR A 61 -9.52 -41.44 31.78
CA THR A 61 -10.51 -42.49 32.12
C THR A 61 -11.53 -42.65 30.99
N SER A 62 -11.72 -43.92 30.59
CA SER A 62 -12.73 -44.39 29.65
C SER A 62 -14.11 -44.46 30.30
N PHE A 63 -15.15 -44.41 29.48
CA PHE A 63 -16.45 -45.00 29.81
C PHE A 63 -16.94 -45.76 28.57
N GLN A 64 -16.90 -47.09 28.66
CA GLN A 64 -17.64 -48.01 27.81
C GLN A 64 -18.94 -48.37 28.53
N ILE A 65 -20.05 -48.36 27.78
CA ILE A 65 -21.29 -49.03 28.16
C ILE A 65 -21.33 -50.34 27.36
N SER A 66 -21.56 -51.46 28.03
CA SER A 66 -21.79 -52.78 27.43
C SER A 66 -23.02 -53.41 28.05
N SER A 67 -23.89 -53.92 27.19
CA SER A 67 -24.75 -55.09 27.44
C SER A 67 -25.45 -55.46 26.12
N ALA A 68 -25.72 -56.70 25.73
CA ALA A 68 -25.08 -58.03 25.79
C ALA A 68 -26.16 -59.00 25.26
N GLU A 69 -25.81 -59.91 24.34
CA GLU A 69 -26.35 -61.28 24.07
C GLU A 69 -26.05 -61.65 22.59
N GLN A 70 -25.03 -62.47 22.27
CA GLN A 70 -24.96 -63.96 22.20
C GLN A 70 -25.96 -64.57 21.19
N PHE A 71 -25.66 -65.44 20.21
CA PHE A 71 -24.50 -66.29 19.80
C PHE A 71 -24.79 -66.82 18.33
N PRO A 72 -24.09 -67.81 17.70
CA PRO A 72 -23.34 -67.59 16.45
C PRO A 72 -23.73 -68.43 15.18
N GLN A 73 -22.99 -68.14 14.10
CA GLN A 73 -22.63 -69.00 12.94
C GLN A 73 -23.65 -69.24 11.80
N ARG A 74 -23.43 -68.65 10.60
CA ARG A 74 -22.71 -69.25 9.43
C ARG A 74 -23.00 -68.50 8.10
N PHE A 75 -21.95 -68.31 7.30
CA PHE A 75 -21.87 -67.94 5.87
C PHE A 75 -22.05 -66.47 5.44
N PRO A 76 -21.33 -66.03 4.37
CA PRO A 76 -20.77 -64.69 4.24
C PRO A 76 -21.76 -63.67 3.65
N PRO A 77 -21.68 -62.37 3.99
CA PRO A 77 -22.51 -61.37 3.34
C PRO A 77 -21.97 -61.06 1.94
N LEU A 78 -22.81 -61.31 0.95
CA LEU A 78 -22.70 -60.78 -0.40
C LEU A 78 -22.54 -59.26 -0.32
N ASN A 79 -21.41 -58.77 -0.79
CA ASN A 79 -20.99 -57.38 -0.77
C ASN A 79 -21.89 -56.55 -1.72
N ILE A 80 -22.99 -55.98 -1.23
CA ILE A 80 -23.74 -54.96 -1.98
C ILE A 80 -23.12 -53.61 -1.65
N GLN A 81 -22.04 -53.31 -2.36
CA GLN A 81 -21.42 -52.00 -2.39
C GLN A 81 -22.34 -51.07 -3.21
N ILE A 82 -23.19 -50.28 -2.55
CA ILE A 82 -23.86 -49.16 -3.21
C ILE A 82 -22.80 -48.10 -3.50
N ARG A 83 -22.08 -48.26 -4.61
CA ARG A 83 -21.29 -47.19 -5.23
C ARG A 83 -22.28 -46.12 -5.72
N ARG A 84 -22.57 -45.12 -4.88
CA ARG A 84 -22.96 -43.81 -5.41
C ARG A 84 -21.69 -43.15 -5.95
N SER A 85 -21.38 -43.45 -7.20
CA SER A 85 -20.38 -42.71 -7.96
C SER A 85 -20.93 -41.31 -8.23
N PHE A 86 -20.66 -40.36 -7.34
CA PHE A 86 -20.71 -38.96 -7.72
C PHE A 86 -19.57 -38.75 -8.72
N ARG A 87 -19.89 -38.75 -10.01
CA ARG A 87 -19.02 -38.18 -11.03
C ARG A 87 -18.95 -36.69 -10.74
N THR A 88 -17.90 -36.23 -10.07
CA THR A 88 -17.48 -34.85 -10.21
C THR A 88 -17.06 -34.71 -11.68
N SER A 89 -17.78 -33.90 -12.46
CA SER A 89 -17.36 -33.52 -13.80
C SER A 89 -15.91 -33.04 -13.75
N LEU A 90 -15.12 -33.35 -14.79
CA LEU A 90 -13.78 -32.78 -14.93
C LEU A 90 -13.87 -31.27 -14.66
N SER A 91 -12.99 -30.76 -13.80
CA SER A 91 -12.73 -29.34 -13.69
C SER A 91 -12.54 -28.83 -15.12
N PHE A 92 -13.47 -27.99 -15.57
CA PHE A 92 -13.20 -27.17 -16.73
C PHE A 92 -11.88 -26.47 -16.40
N TRP A 93 -10.90 -26.65 -17.27
CA TRP A 93 -9.73 -25.79 -17.33
C TRP A 93 -10.26 -24.37 -17.57
N ALA A 94 -10.63 -23.68 -16.50
CA ALA A 94 -10.71 -22.25 -16.54
C ALA A 94 -9.31 -21.81 -16.91
N ALA A 95 -9.17 -21.10 -18.04
CA ALA A 95 -7.94 -20.37 -18.31
C ALA A 95 -7.56 -19.66 -17.01
N PRO A 96 -6.27 -19.67 -16.60
CA PRO A 96 -5.87 -19.12 -15.32
C PRO A 96 -6.56 -17.77 -15.16
N LEU A 97 -7.24 -17.57 -14.03
CA LEU A 97 -8.12 -16.43 -13.73
C LEU A 97 -7.61 -15.07 -14.30
N PRO A 98 -6.29 -14.78 -14.30
CA PRO A 98 -5.72 -13.60 -14.97
C PRO A 98 -6.02 -13.48 -16.48
N LEU A 99 -5.86 -14.55 -17.26
CA LEU A 99 -6.08 -14.54 -18.72
C LEU A 99 -7.55 -14.28 -19.08
N PHE A 100 -8.47 -14.81 -18.27
CA PHE A 100 -9.89 -14.53 -18.41
C PHE A 100 -10.18 -13.04 -18.20
N TRP A 101 -9.61 -12.43 -17.16
CA TRP A 101 -9.78 -11.01 -16.86
C TRP A 101 -9.24 -10.08 -17.95
N ILE A 102 -8.17 -10.47 -18.64
CA ILE A 102 -7.62 -9.71 -19.79
C ILE A 102 -8.64 -9.58 -20.93
N ILE A 103 -9.45 -10.62 -21.17
CA ILE A 103 -10.48 -10.61 -22.22
C ILE A 103 -11.77 -9.94 -21.71
N VAL A 104 -12.14 -10.18 -20.45
CA VAL A 104 -13.40 -9.69 -19.88
C VAL A 104 -13.45 -8.16 -19.81
N LYS A 105 -12.36 -7.51 -19.37
CA LYS A 105 -12.33 -6.04 -19.24
C LYS A 105 -12.66 -5.28 -20.53
N PRO A 106 -12.02 -5.55 -21.69
CA PRO A 106 -12.36 -4.87 -22.93
C PRO A 106 -13.78 -5.20 -23.39
N VAL A 107 -14.24 -6.44 -23.21
CA VAL A 107 -15.62 -6.86 -23.55
C VAL A 107 -16.65 -6.08 -22.73
N GLN A 108 -16.44 -5.93 -21.41
CA GLN A 108 -17.31 -5.15 -20.53
C GLN A 108 -17.40 -3.68 -20.95
N LYS A 109 -16.27 -3.07 -21.32
CA LYS A 109 -16.24 -1.68 -21.82
C LYS A 109 -17.00 -1.53 -23.13
N LEU A 110 -16.80 -2.45 -24.08
CA LEU A 110 -17.55 -2.45 -25.35
C LEU A 110 -19.05 -2.62 -25.09
N PHE A 111 -19.43 -3.55 -24.21
CA PHE A 111 -20.82 -3.74 -23.83
C PHE A 111 -21.43 -2.46 -23.23
N ALA A 112 -20.73 -1.79 -22.33
CA ALA A 112 -21.17 -0.52 -21.74
C ALA A 112 -21.40 0.58 -22.79
N ILE A 113 -20.50 0.67 -23.78
CA ILE A 113 -20.60 1.58 -24.94
C ILE A 113 -21.84 1.26 -25.79
N PHE A 114 -22.00 -0.01 -26.19
CA PHE A 114 -23.13 -0.45 -27.01
C PHE A 114 -24.46 -0.25 -26.29
N LEU A 115 -24.52 -0.55 -25.00
CA LEU A 115 -25.69 -0.35 -24.17
C LEU A 115 -26.08 1.13 -24.10
N GLY A 116 -25.12 2.02 -23.81
CA GLY A 116 -25.36 3.46 -23.80
C GLY A 116 -25.84 3.98 -25.15
N ARG A 117 -25.15 3.59 -26.23
CA ARG A 117 -25.53 3.96 -27.60
C ARG A 117 -26.94 3.47 -27.97
N SER A 118 -27.28 2.25 -27.59
CA SER A 118 -28.60 1.65 -27.81
C SER A 118 -29.70 2.43 -27.09
N ILE A 119 -29.50 2.77 -25.80
CA ILE A 119 -30.42 3.59 -25.01
C ILE A 119 -30.67 4.93 -25.70
N ARG A 120 -29.60 5.61 -26.13
CA ARG A 120 -29.70 6.89 -26.83
C ARG A 120 -30.46 6.78 -28.15
N ASN A 121 -30.15 5.78 -28.95
CA ASN A 121 -30.78 5.56 -30.26
C ASN A 121 -32.26 5.20 -30.10
N TRP A 122 -32.60 4.33 -29.16
CA TRP A 122 -33.97 4.01 -28.79
C TRP A 122 -34.74 5.27 -28.37
N TRP A 123 -34.14 6.11 -27.51
CA TRP A 123 -34.74 7.40 -27.11
C TRP A 123 -34.97 8.31 -28.32
N LYS A 124 -34.02 8.39 -29.24
CA LYS A 124 -34.14 9.17 -30.49
C LYS A 124 -35.13 8.60 -31.51
N ALA A 125 -35.41 7.29 -31.47
CA ALA A 125 -36.37 6.64 -32.36
C ALA A 125 -37.82 6.81 -31.88
N LEU A 126 -38.04 7.10 -30.59
CA LEU A 126 -39.37 7.33 -30.05
C LEU A 126 -40.03 8.58 -30.67
N PRO A 127 -41.28 8.50 -31.14
CA PRO A 127 -42.02 9.67 -31.60
C PRO A 127 -42.30 10.66 -30.45
N PRO A 128 -42.45 11.97 -30.75
CA PRO A 128 -42.48 13.03 -29.74
C PRO A 128 -43.62 12.85 -28.72
N ASN A 129 -44.80 12.41 -29.16
CA ASN A 129 -45.93 12.11 -28.29
C ASN A 129 -45.60 11.04 -27.23
N LYS A 130 -44.90 9.96 -27.61
CA LYS A 130 -44.47 8.91 -26.68
C LYS A 130 -43.39 9.38 -25.72
N ARG A 131 -42.49 10.28 -26.15
CA ARG A 131 -41.49 10.88 -25.26
C ARG A 131 -42.13 11.75 -24.19
N GLU A 132 -43.10 12.57 -24.57
CA GLU A 132 -43.83 13.39 -23.59
C GLU A 132 -44.62 12.51 -22.61
N LEU A 133 -45.29 11.46 -23.08
CA LEU A 133 -45.94 10.47 -22.20
C LEU A 133 -44.95 9.80 -21.22
N LEU A 134 -43.75 9.44 -21.68
CA LEU A 134 -42.71 8.88 -20.80
C LEU A 134 -42.20 9.92 -19.78
N LYS A 135 -41.99 11.17 -20.19
CA LYS A 135 -41.60 12.26 -19.28
C LYS A 135 -42.67 12.56 -18.26
N GLU A 136 -43.94 12.60 -18.66
CA GLU A 136 -45.08 12.78 -17.77
C GLU A 136 -45.23 11.61 -16.81
N GLY A 137 -45.10 10.37 -17.30
CA GLY A 137 -45.06 9.16 -16.49
C GLY A 137 -43.93 9.20 -15.45
N ALA A 138 -42.73 9.61 -15.87
CA ALA A 138 -41.59 9.81 -14.98
C ALA A 138 -41.83 10.93 -13.96
N ARG A 139 -42.47 12.04 -14.36
CA ARG A 139 -42.81 13.16 -13.47
C ARG A 139 -43.89 12.76 -12.45
N LYS A 140 -44.90 11.98 -12.87
CA LYS A 140 -45.95 11.45 -12.01
C LYS A 140 -45.40 10.43 -11.01
N ASN A 141 -44.49 9.57 -11.47
CA ASN A 141 -43.84 8.56 -10.65
C ASN A 141 -42.50 9.02 -10.05
N LYS A 142 -42.21 10.34 -10.05
CA LYS A 142 -40.90 10.87 -9.64
C LYS A 142 -40.46 10.39 -8.26
N TRP A 143 -41.41 10.29 -7.33
CA TRP A 143 -41.16 9.79 -5.98
C TRP A 143 -40.85 8.29 -5.94
N LYS A 144 -41.48 7.47 -6.80
CA LYS A 144 -41.17 6.03 -6.90
C LYS A 144 -39.79 5.81 -7.53
N ILE A 145 -39.45 6.59 -8.56
CA ILE A 145 -38.12 6.55 -9.19
C ILE A 145 -37.07 7.00 -8.19
N LEU A 146 -37.32 8.10 -7.48
CA LEU A 146 -36.43 8.59 -6.43
C LEU A 146 -36.24 7.54 -5.33
N LEU A 147 -37.32 6.92 -4.85
CA LEU A 147 -37.26 5.89 -3.82
C LEU A 147 -36.51 4.64 -4.30
N GLY A 148 -36.68 4.25 -5.56
CA GLY A 148 -35.89 3.19 -6.20
C GLY A 148 -34.40 3.53 -6.29
N ALA A 149 -34.06 4.72 -6.79
CA ALA A 149 -32.67 5.20 -6.86
C ALA A 149 -32.03 5.32 -5.47
N SER A 150 -32.77 5.85 -4.49
CA SER A 150 -32.36 5.92 -3.09
C SER A 150 -32.16 4.53 -2.49
N SER A 151 -33.02 3.55 -2.78
CA SER A 151 -32.83 2.18 -2.29
C SER A 151 -31.56 1.53 -2.84
N LEU A 152 -31.24 1.76 -4.12
CA LEU A 152 -29.98 1.31 -4.73
C LEU A 152 -28.78 2.03 -4.12
N GLY A 153 -28.92 3.35 -3.86
CA GLY A 153 -27.92 4.13 -3.14
C GLY A 153 -27.67 3.61 -1.73
N VAL A 154 -28.73 3.26 -0.98
CA VAL A 154 -28.64 2.64 0.34
C VAL A 154 -27.97 1.27 0.25
N LEU A 155 -28.32 0.43 -0.72
CA LEU A 155 -27.65 -0.86 -0.92
C LEU A 155 -26.15 -0.70 -1.19
N PHE A 156 -25.78 0.29 -2.00
CA PHE A 156 -24.38 0.62 -2.25
C PHE A 156 -23.66 1.13 -1.01
N VAL A 157 -24.31 1.99 -0.21
CA VAL A 157 -23.78 2.47 1.07
C VAL A 157 -23.58 1.32 2.04
N VAL A 158 -24.57 0.43 2.18
CA VAL A 158 -24.46 -0.79 2.98
C VAL A 158 -23.29 -1.64 2.48
N PHE A 159 -23.20 -1.90 1.17
CA PHE A 159 -22.09 -2.63 0.57
C PHE A 159 -20.73 -1.99 0.90
N TYR A 160 -20.61 -0.67 0.77
CA TYR A 160 -19.38 0.05 1.10
C TYR A 160 -19.00 -0.16 2.56
N PHE A 161 -19.93 0.08 3.49
CA PHE A 161 -19.67 -0.05 4.93
C PHE A 161 -19.45 -1.50 5.39
N THR A 162 -20.07 -2.51 4.76
CA THR A 162 -19.84 -3.91 5.10
C THR A 162 -18.49 -4.45 4.59
N HIS A 163 -17.87 -3.76 3.62
CA HIS A 163 -16.57 -4.13 3.05
C HIS A 163 -15.45 -3.18 3.50
N LEU A 164 -15.71 -2.30 4.46
CA LEU A 164 -14.67 -1.55 5.16
C LEU A 164 -14.06 -2.42 6.25
N GLU A 165 -12.77 -2.68 6.15
CA GLU A 165 -11.94 -3.28 7.20
C GLU A 165 -11.00 -2.20 7.74
N GLU A 166 -10.65 -2.23 9.02
CA GLU A 166 -9.59 -1.36 9.56
C GLU A 166 -8.24 -2.06 9.49
N THR A 167 -7.18 -1.30 9.22
CA THR A 167 -5.82 -1.84 9.30
C THR A 167 -5.44 -2.07 10.77
N PRO A 168 -4.87 -3.25 11.10
CA PRO A 168 -4.57 -3.60 12.49
C PRO A 168 -3.47 -2.75 13.12
N ILE A 169 -2.62 -2.11 12.30
CA ILE A 169 -1.46 -1.33 12.75
C ILE A 169 -1.77 0.16 12.76
N THR A 170 -2.40 0.68 11.71
CA THR A 170 -2.61 2.13 11.53
C THR A 170 -4.04 2.58 11.85
N GLY A 171 -4.99 1.66 12.03
CA GLY A 171 -6.40 1.98 12.34
C GLY A 171 -7.17 2.64 11.19
N ARG A 172 -6.63 2.60 9.97
CA ARG A 172 -7.22 3.24 8.80
C ARG A 172 -8.26 2.32 8.16
N ALA A 173 -9.46 2.85 7.93
CA ALA A 173 -10.50 2.15 7.17
C ALA A 173 -10.08 1.95 5.70
N ARG A 174 -10.30 0.75 5.17
CA ARG A 174 -9.96 0.33 3.81
C ARG A 174 -11.07 -0.51 3.20
N LEU A 175 -11.36 -0.27 1.93
CA LEU A 175 -12.32 -1.08 1.17
C LEU A 175 -11.62 -2.33 0.64
N LEU A 176 -12.08 -3.51 1.07
CA LEU A 176 -11.62 -4.80 0.57
C LEU A 176 -12.74 -5.48 -0.22
N VAL A 177 -12.61 -5.48 -1.54
CA VAL A 177 -13.60 -6.06 -2.45
C VAL A 177 -13.32 -7.53 -2.69
N PHE A 178 -12.05 -7.95 -2.61
CA PHE A 178 -11.64 -9.33 -2.75
C PHE A 178 -11.37 -9.99 -1.41
N GLY A 179 -11.77 -11.25 -1.29
CA GLY A 179 -11.29 -12.11 -0.21
C GLY A 179 -9.78 -12.29 -0.31
N LYS A 180 -9.11 -12.28 0.84
CA LYS A 180 -7.65 -12.40 0.96
C LYS A 180 -7.10 -13.66 0.28
N ASP A 181 -7.89 -14.74 0.24
CA ASP A 181 -7.48 -16.02 -0.34
C ASP A 181 -7.35 -15.98 -1.86
N HIS A 182 -8.23 -15.28 -2.57
CA HIS A 182 -8.10 -15.12 -4.02
C HIS A 182 -6.83 -14.34 -4.40
N TYR A 183 -6.49 -13.33 -3.60
CA TYR A 183 -5.28 -12.54 -3.83
C TYR A 183 -4.01 -13.35 -3.53
N ARG A 184 -4.05 -14.27 -2.56
CA ARG A 184 -2.93 -15.19 -2.29
C ARG A 184 -2.65 -16.10 -3.47
N GLU A 185 -3.67 -16.68 -4.10
CA GLU A 185 -3.51 -17.50 -5.30
C GLU A 185 -2.92 -16.68 -6.45
N LEU A 186 -3.41 -15.45 -6.67
CA LEU A 186 -2.88 -14.55 -7.69
C LEU A 186 -1.41 -14.22 -7.43
N SER A 187 -1.06 -13.91 -6.18
CA SER A 187 0.30 -13.63 -5.75
C SER A 187 1.23 -14.83 -5.95
N GLN A 188 0.72 -16.07 -5.84
CA GLN A 188 1.50 -17.27 -6.08
C GLN A 188 1.86 -17.42 -7.57
N VAL A 189 0.87 -17.21 -8.45
CA VAL A 189 1.13 -17.24 -9.91
C VAL A 189 2.12 -16.14 -10.30
N GLU A 190 1.96 -14.93 -9.75
CA GLU A 190 2.89 -13.83 -9.98
C GLU A 190 4.29 -14.16 -9.47
N SER A 191 4.43 -14.77 -8.30
CA SER A 191 5.74 -15.17 -7.78
C SER A 191 6.42 -16.21 -8.67
N ASP A 192 5.68 -17.21 -9.14
CA ASP A 192 6.24 -18.26 -9.99
C ASP A 192 6.75 -17.66 -11.32
N MET A 193 6.03 -16.68 -11.87
CA MET A 193 6.45 -15.95 -13.07
C MET A 193 7.73 -15.13 -12.84
N TRP A 194 7.83 -14.42 -11.72
CA TRP A 194 9.03 -13.63 -11.39
C TRP A 194 10.24 -14.50 -11.12
N VAL A 195 10.07 -15.60 -10.37
CA VAL A 195 11.12 -16.57 -10.12
C VAL A 195 11.64 -17.12 -11.43
N GLU A 196 10.78 -17.58 -12.33
CA GLU A 196 11.22 -18.13 -13.62
C GLU A 196 11.90 -17.07 -14.50
N LYS A 197 11.39 -15.84 -14.52
CA LYS A 197 11.97 -14.73 -15.29
C LYS A 197 13.37 -14.35 -14.82
N LEU A 198 13.62 -14.39 -13.50
CA LEU A 198 14.87 -13.91 -12.89
C LEU A 198 15.84 -15.04 -12.52
N LYS A 199 15.42 -16.30 -12.64
CA LYS A 199 16.15 -17.51 -12.23
C LYS A 199 17.63 -17.55 -12.65
N SER A 200 17.93 -17.16 -13.88
CA SER A 200 19.31 -17.20 -14.42
C SER A 200 20.23 -16.13 -13.84
N LYS A 201 19.66 -15.14 -13.14
CA LYS A 201 20.36 -13.98 -12.55
C LYS A 201 20.34 -14.02 -11.03
N MET A 202 19.73 -15.03 -10.42
CA MET A 202 19.68 -15.15 -8.97
C MET A 202 21.03 -15.60 -8.42
N LEU A 203 21.52 -14.89 -7.41
CA LEU A 203 22.69 -15.30 -6.64
C LEU A 203 22.35 -16.51 -5.76
N PRO A 204 23.27 -17.48 -5.61
CA PRO A 204 23.06 -18.63 -4.74
C PRO A 204 22.95 -18.20 -3.27
N GLU A 205 22.27 -19.01 -2.45
CA GLU A 205 22.12 -18.78 -1.00
C GLU A 205 23.47 -18.72 -0.25
N THR A 206 24.52 -19.31 -0.83
CA THR A 206 25.88 -19.27 -0.27
C THR A 206 26.61 -17.95 -0.53
N ASP A 207 26.07 -17.07 -1.38
CA ASP A 207 26.66 -15.79 -1.70
C ASP A 207 26.61 -14.83 -0.50
N ALA A 208 27.68 -14.06 -0.28
CA ALA A 208 27.77 -13.14 0.85
C ALA A 208 26.69 -12.04 0.81
N LEU A 209 26.29 -11.57 -0.38
CA LEU A 209 25.21 -10.60 -0.53
C LEU A 209 23.86 -11.22 -0.19
N HIS A 210 23.64 -12.48 -0.59
CA HIS A 210 22.42 -13.21 -0.23
C HIS A 210 22.31 -13.35 1.29
N GLN A 211 23.37 -13.84 1.94
CA GLN A 211 23.40 -14.03 3.40
C GLN A 211 23.22 -12.72 4.16
N ALA A 212 23.79 -11.62 3.66
CA ALA A 212 23.62 -10.30 4.27
C ALA A 212 22.15 -9.84 4.22
N VAL A 213 21.48 -9.99 3.08
CA VAL A 213 20.04 -9.66 2.95
C VAL A 213 19.19 -10.58 3.84
N GLU A 214 19.46 -11.88 3.82
CA GLU A 214 18.75 -12.86 4.65
C GLU A 214 18.88 -12.53 6.15
N LEU A 215 20.07 -12.14 6.60
CA LEU A 215 20.29 -11.72 7.99
C LEU A 215 19.49 -10.47 8.36
N VAL A 216 19.43 -9.48 7.46
CA VAL A 216 18.66 -8.25 7.67
C VAL A 216 17.16 -8.57 7.75
N VAL A 217 16.63 -9.32 6.78
CA VAL A 217 15.21 -9.71 6.74
C VAL A 217 14.85 -10.59 7.94
N GLY A 218 15.71 -11.54 8.30
CA GLY A 218 15.52 -12.40 9.47
C GLY A 218 15.45 -11.60 10.77
N ARG A 219 16.34 -10.62 10.93
CA ARG A 219 16.33 -9.71 12.10
C ARG A 219 15.08 -8.83 12.13
N LEU A 220 14.66 -8.28 11.00
CA LEU A 220 13.42 -7.51 10.88
C LEU A 220 12.19 -8.34 11.24
N SER A 221 12.10 -9.57 10.71
CA SER A 221 11.00 -10.48 10.98
C SER A 221 10.93 -10.89 12.45
N GLU A 222 12.05 -11.37 13.02
CA GLU A 222 12.10 -11.86 14.40
C GLU A 222 11.79 -10.76 15.43
N SER A 223 12.31 -9.54 15.20
CA SER A 223 12.08 -8.40 16.10
C SER A 223 10.64 -7.86 16.03
N ASN A 224 9.84 -8.32 15.07
CA ASN A 224 8.48 -7.86 14.83
C ASN A 224 7.44 -8.99 14.83
N LYS A 225 7.77 -10.15 15.43
CA LYS A 225 6.88 -11.32 15.53
C LYS A 225 5.64 -11.11 16.42
N ASP A 226 5.57 -10.03 17.16
CA ASP A 226 4.37 -9.59 17.88
C ASP A 226 3.26 -9.11 16.94
N ILE A 227 3.60 -8.78 15.69
CA ILE A 227 2.64 -8.40 14.65
C ILE A 227 2.11 -9.69 13.98
N PRO A 228 0.81 -10.03 14.10
CA PRO A 228 0.27 -11.28 13.56
C PRO A 228 0.51 -11.45 12.06
N GLN A 229 0.44 -10.36 11.30
CA GLN A 229 0.69 -10.35 9.85
C GLN A 229 2.14 -10.70 9.52
N MET A 230 3.11 -10.22 10.32
CA MET A 230 4.53 -10.55 10.14
C MET A 230 4.77 -12.05 10.34
N SER A 231 4.24 -12.62 11.43
CA SER A 231 4.43 -14.04 11.76
C SER A 231 3.67 -15.01 10.87
N ALA A 232 2.61 -14.54 10.20
CA ALA A 232 1.85 -15.36 9.27
C ALA A 232 2.55 -15.57 7.92
N ILE A 233 3.55 -14.73 7.59
CA ILE A 233 4.23 -14.73 6.30
C ILE A 233 5.53 -15.52 6.41
N LYS A 234 5.75 -16.43 5.45
CA LYS A 234 7.05 -17.06 5.26
C LYS A 234 7.86 -16.24 4.26
N TRP A 235 8.91 -15.60 4.74
CA TRP A 235 9.81 -14.81 3.90
C TRP A 235 10.72 -15.72 3.08
N VAL A 236 10.79 -15.46 1.77
CA VAL A 236 11.71 -16.12 0.84
C VAL A 236 12.46 -15.02 0.10
N ILE A 237 13.79 -15.03 0.19
CA ILE A 237 14.64 -13.97 -0.31
C ILE A 237 15.28 -14.43 -1.63
N HIS A 238 15.21 -13.57 -2.65
CA HIS A 238 15.91 -13.72 -3.92
C HIS A 238 16.79 -12.50 -4.14
N VAL A 239 18.10 -12.71 -4.22
CA VAL A 239 19.04 -11.64 -4.62
C VAL A 239 19.34 -11.78 -6.11
N VAL A 240 19.12 -10.71 -6.86
CA VAL A 240 19.17 -10.68 -8.33
C VAL A 240 20.38 -9.85 -8.76
N ASP A 241 21.29 -10.46 -9.52
CA ASP A 241 22.48 -9.78 -10.03
C ASP A 241 22.16 -8.89 -11.23
N GLU A 242 21.67 -7.70 -10.93
CA GLU A 242 21.31 -6.66 -11.88
C GLU A 242 21.67 -5.29 -11.30
N PRO A 243 22.21 -4.35 -12.12
CA PRO A 243 22.66 -3.04 -11.65
C PRO A 243 21.50 -2.09 -11.33
N GLU A 244 20.26 -2.51 -11.54
CA GLU A 244 19.06 -1.73 -11.23
C GLU A 244 18.94 -1.49 -9.71
N ILE A 245 18.69 -0.24 -9.32
CA ILE A 245 18.42 0.11 -7.92
C ILE A 245 16.95 -0.19 -7.66
N ASN A 246 16.66 -1.41 -7.19
CA ASN A 246 15.31 -1.87 -6.92
C ASN A 246 15.26 -2.96 -5.83
N ALA A 247 14.13 -3.02 -5.16
CA ALA A 247 13.66 -4.16 -4.41
C ALA A 247 12.14 -4.17 -4.46
N PHE A 248 11.53 -5.34 -4.39
CA PHE A 248 10.09 -5.43 -4.21
C PHE A 248 9.73 -6.71 -3.50
N VAL A 249 8.54 -6.73 -2.91
CA VAL A 249 8.04 -7.92 -2.23
C VAL A 249 6.59 -8.21 -2.58
N LEU A 250 6.33 -9.48 -2.84
CA LEU A 250 5.00 -9.96 -3.16
C LEU A 250 4.22 -10.31 -1.88
N PRO A 251 2.87 -10.23 -1.90
CA PRO A 251 2.06 -10.51 -0.71
C PRO A 251 2.21 -11.89 -0.08
N ASN A 252 2.75 -12.86 -0.82
CA ASN A 252 3.08 -14.18 -0.30
C ASN A 252 4.45 -14.29 0.39
N GLY A 253 5.18 -13.17 0.54
CA GLY A 253 6.47 -13.11 1.24
C GLY A 253 7.71 -13.34 0.36
N GLN A 254 7.52 -13.44 -0.95
CA GLN A 254 8.62 -13.56 -1.92
C GLN A 254 9.24 -12.17 -2.15
N MET A 255 10.47 -11.98 -1.70
CA MET A 255 11.20 -10.72 -1.77
C MET A 255 12.31 -10.81 -2.83
N PHE A 256 12.39 -9.81 -3.70
CA PHE A 256 13.40 -9.70 -4.73
C PHE A 256 14.24 -8.44 -4.47
N VAL A 257 15.56 -8.61 -4.34
CA VAL A 257 16.51 -7.53 -4.02
C VAL A 257 17.59 -7.49 -5.09
N PHE A 258 17.79 -6.34 -5.73
CA PHE A 258 18.72 -6.21 -6.85
C PHE A 258 20.10 -5.75 -6.36
N THR A 259 21.19 -6.26 -6.95
CA THR A 259 22.55 -5.90 -6.54
C THR A 259 22.84 -4.41 -6.74
N GLY A 260 22.15 -3.73 -7.65
CA GLY A 260 22.17 -2.26 -7.77
C GLY A 260 21.70 -1.55 -6.50
N LEU A 261 20.64 -2.03 -5.85
CA LEU A 261 20.18 -1.46 -4.57
C LEU A 261 21.23 -1.68 -3.47
N LEU A 262 21.81 -2.88 -3.40
CA LEU A 262 22.84 -3.21 -2.42
C LEU A 262 24.10 -2.35 -2.57
N LYS A 263 24.43 -1.95 -3.80
CA LYS A 263 25.53 -1.03 -4.11
C LYS A 263 25.19 0.43 -3.80
N ALA A 264 23.91 0.81 -3.90
CA ALA A 264 23.45 2.17 -3.61
C ALA A 264 23.32 2.43 -2.10
N ALA A 265 22.90 1.44 -1.32
CA ALA A 265 22.83 1.55 0.14
C ALA A 265 24.23 1.66 0.75
N SER A 266 24.52 2.76 1.44
CA SER A 266 25.88 2.99 1.98
C SER A 266 26.19 2.18 3.23
N ASP A 267 25.17 1.68 3.93
CA ASP A 267 25.32 0.93 5.17
C ASP A 267 24.11 -0.01 5.41
N VAL A 268 24.29 -0.91 6.37
CA VAL A 268 23.26 -1.91 6.74
C VAL A 268 21.99 -1.26 7.30
N HIS A 269 22.07 -0.07 7.89
CA HIS A 269 20.91 0.61 8.46
C HIS A 269 20.00 1.19 7.38
N GLN A 270 20.58 1.76 6.32
CA GLN A 270 19.85 2.18 5.12
C GLN A 270 19.18 0.99 4.46
N LEU A 271 19.93 -0.10 4.21
CA LEU A 271 19.36 -1.32 3.64
C LEU A 271 18.23 -1.87 4.50
N SER A 272 18.41 -1.92 5.83
CA SER A 272 17.39 -2.42 6.75
C SER A 272 16.12 -1.58 6.72
N PHE A 273 16.23 -0.25 6.60
CA PHE A 273 15.06 0.62 6.46
C PHE A 273 14.32 0.38 5.14
N ILE A 274 15.05 0.26 4.02
CA ILE A 274 14.44 0.01 2.69
C ILE A 274 13.71 -1.34 2.69
N LEU A 275 14.32 -2.39 3.24
CA LEU A 275 13.66 -3.69 3.35
C LEU A 275 12.50 -3.66 4.36
N ALA A 276 12.59 -2.87 5.42
CA ALA A 276 11.47 -2.67 6.35
C ALA A 276 10.29 -1.93 5.70
N HIS A 277 10.55 -0.98 4.79
CA HIS A 277 9.54 -0.31 3.97
C HIS A 277 8.80 -1.31 3.08
N GLU A 278 9.55 -2.19 2.40
CA GLU A 278 8.97 -3.27 1.61
C GLU A 278 8.14 -4.23 2.44
N ILE A 279 8.66 -4.67 3.59
CA ILE A 279 7.90 -5.51 4.52
C ILE A 279 6.63 -4.79 5.01
N ALA A 280 6.68 -3.47 5.25
CA ALA A 280 5.52 -2.69 5.65
C ALA A 280 4.43 -2.69 4.56
N HIS A 281 4.78 -2.63 3.27
CA HIS A 281 3.80 -2.77 2.18
C HIS A 281 3.03 -4.10 2.26
N VAL A 282 3.69 -5.19 2.62
CA VAL A 282 3.07 -6.53 2.74
C VAL A 282 2.23 -6.62 4.00
N VAL A 283 2.80 -6.23 5.13
CA VAL A 283 2.15 -6.29 6.44
C VAL A 283 0.88 -5.43 6.47
N LEU A 284 0.89 -4.30 5.76
CA LEU A 284 -0.28 -3.45 5.58
C LEU A 284 -1.20 -3.90 4.44
N GLU A 285 -0.83 -4.94 3.69
CA GLU A 285 -1.54 -5.48 2.53
C GLU A 285 -1.82 -4.40 1.44
N HIS A 286 -0.87 -3.52 1.17
CA HIS A 286 -1.01 -2.40 0.22
C HIS A 286 -1.39 -2.87 -1.20
N ALA A 287 -0.83 -3.99 -1.66
CA ALA A 287 -1.18 -4.58 -2.95
C ALA A 287 -2.67 -4.95 -3.02
N VAL A 288 -3.21 -5.60 -1.97
CA VAL A 288 -4.62 -6.01 -1.88
C VAL A 288 -5.54 -4.78 -1.81
N LYS A 289 -5.16 -3.76 -1.02
CA LYS A 289 -5.89 -2.48 -0.94
C LYS A 289 -5.96 -1.81 -2.32
N LYS A 290 -4.81 -1.71 -3.00
CA LYS A 290 -4.68 -1.07 -4.32
C LYS A 290 -5.53 -1.80 -5.35
N ALA A 291 -5.42 -3.13 -5.42
CA ALA A 291 -6.22 -3.94 -6.34
C ALA A 291 -7.74 -3.80 -6.08
N SER A 292 -8.17 -3.92 -4.82
CA SER A 292 -9.59 -3.77 -4.44
C SER A 292 -10.16 -2.43 -4.88
N LEU A 293 -9.40 -1.34 -4.67
CA LEU A 293 -9.81 0.00 -5.10
C LEU A 293 -9.87 0.13 -6.62
N VAL A 294 -8.87 -0.37 -7.36
CA VAL A 294 -8.88 -0.35 -8.84
C VAL A 294 -10.10 -1.07 -9.37
N HIS A 295 -10.40 -2.27 -8.87
CA HIS A 295 -11.55 -3.05 -9.31
C HIS A 295 -12.88 -2.38 -9.00
N PHE A 296 -13.01 -1.78 -7.81
CA PHE A 296 -14.19 -1.00 -7.45
C PHE A 296 -14.40 0.19 -8.39
N LEU A 297 -13.33 0.94 -8.67
CA LEU A 297 -13.38 2.09 -9.57
C LEU A 297 -13.63 1.66 -11.02
N ASP A 298 -13.06 0.54 -11.47
CA ASP A 298 -13.33 -0.06 -12.78
C ASP A 298 -14.81 -0.40 -12.92
N PHE A 299 -15.41 -1.03 -11.91
CA PHE A 299 -16.85 -1.32 -11.91
C PHE A 299 -17.68 -0.04 -12.01
N LEU A 300 -17.38 0.96 -11.17
CA LEU A 300 -18.05 2.25 -11.20
C LEU A 300 -17.86 2.97 -12.55
N SER A 301 -16.70 2.80 -13.18
CA SER A 301 -16.36 3.38 -14.48
C SER A 301 -17.28 2.88 -15.59
N LEU A 302 -17.74 1.62 -15.52
CA LEU A 302 -18.65 1.05 -16.52
C LEU A 302 -20.01 1.73 -16.47
N ILE A 303 -20.49 2.07 -15.27
CA ILE A 303 -21.75 2.80 -15.08
C ILE A 303 -21.65 4.19 -15.70
N PHE A 304 -20.58 4.93 -15.39
CA PHE A 304 -20.33 6.25 -15.97
C PHE A 304 -20.15 6.20 -17.49
N LEU A 305 -19.44 5.19 -18.00
CA LEU A 305 -19.22 5.00 -19.42
C LEU A 305 -20.55 4.77 -20.16
N THR A 306 -21.43 3.91 -19.64
CA THR A 306 -22.78 3.72 -20.19
C THR A 306 -23.58 5.03 -20.17
N LEU A 307 -23.50 5.81 -19.08
CA LEU A 307 -24.21 7.08 -18.96
C LEU A 307 -23.72 8.13 -19.98
N ILE A 308 -22.40 8.26 -20.16
CA ILE A 308 -21.80 9.16 -21.16
C ILE A 308 -22.33 8.81 -22.56
N TRP A 309 -22.30 7.55 -22.94
CA TRP A 309 -22.78 7.11 -24.26
C TRP A 309 -24.30 7.22 -24.43
N ALA A 310 -25.06 7.14 -23.34
CA ALA A 310 -26.52 7.33 -23.33
C ALA A 310 -26.93 8.81 -23.48
N ILE A 311 -26.22 9.74 -22.84
CA ILE A 311 -26.58 11.16 -22.78
C ILE A 311 -25.95 11.97 -23.92
N CYS A 312 -24.69 11.71 -24.27
CA CYS A 312 -23.98 12.51 -25.26
C CYS A 312 -24.66 12.42 -26.64
N PRO A 313 -24.99 13.55 -27.28
CA PRO A 313 -25.84 13.56 -28.47
C PRO A 313 -25.17 12.98 -29.71
N ARG A 314 -23.83 12.94 -29.76
CA ARG A 314 -23.02 12.40 -30.84
C ARG A 314 -21.93 11.49 -30.29
N ASP A 315 -21.50 10.51 -31.09
CA ASP A 315 -20.44 9.57 -30.73
C ASP A 315 -19.10 10.29 -30.52
N SER A 316 -18.77 11.30 -31.34
CA SER A 316 -17.56 12.10 -31.16
C SER A 316 -17.48 12.78 -29.77
N LEU A 317 -18.60 13.28 -29.27
CA LEU A 317 -18.67 13.88 -27.93
C LEU A 317 -18.60 12.82 -26.82
N ALA A 318 -19.18 11.64 -27.03
CA ALA A 318 -19.08 10.54 -26.09
C ALA A 318 -17.63 10.04 -25.96
N VAL A 319 -16.88 9.99 -27.06
CA VAL A 319 -15.44 9.66 -27.07
C VAL A 319 -14.63 10.68 -26.27
N VAL A 320 -14.90 11.98 -26.43
CA VAL A 320 -14.27 13.03 -25.61
C VAL A 320 -14.62 12.87 -24.14
N GLY A 321 -15.89 12.61 -23.80
CA GLY A 321 -16.32 12.36 -22.42
C GLY A 321 -15.63 11.14 -21.80
N GLN A 322 -15.48 10.05 -22.56
CA GLN A 322 -14.73 8.87 -22.14
C GLN A 322 -13.24 9.18 -21.91
N TRP A 323 -12.61 10.00 -22.76
CA TRP A 323 -11.23 10.43 -22.57
C TRP A 323 -11.06 11.30 -21.31
N ILE A 324 -11.99 12.22 -21.06
CA ILE A 324 -11.99 13.01 -19.81
C ILE A 324 -12.14 12.09 -18.59
N GLN A 325 -13.07 11.14 -18.64
CA GLN A 325 -13.27 10.15 -17.58
C GLN A 325 -11.98 9.37 -17.28
N SER A 326 -11.29 8.86 -18.30
CA SER A 326 -10.06 8.09 -18.09
C SER A 326 -8.95 8.94 -17.47
N LYS A 327 -8.83 10.21 -17.88
CA LYS A 327 -7.87 11.16 -17.28
C LYS A 327 -8.20 11.53 -15.84
N LEU A 328 -9.47 11.67 -15.50
CA LEU A 328 -9.89 11.88 -14.10
C LEU A 328 -9.56 10.67 -13.23
N GLN A 329 -9.80 9.46 -13.72
CA GLN A 329 -9.44 8.23 -13.00
C GLN A 329 -7.93 8.13 -12.77
N GLU A 330 -7.13 8.40 -13.82
CA GLU A 330 -5.67 8.43 -13.74
C GLU A 330 -5.18 9.45 -12.71
N PHE A 331 -5.73 10.68 -12.74
CA PHE A 331 -5.35 11.75 -11.83
C PHE A 331 -5.70 11.46 -10.36
N VAL A 332 -6.90 10.91 -10.12
CA VAL A 332 -7.36 10.55 -8.76
C VAL A 332 -6.56 9.38 -8.19
N PHE A 333 -6.16 8.42 -9.02
CA PHE A 333 -5.52 7.18 -8.55
C PHE A 333 -3.99 7.27 -8.47
N ASN A 334 -3.33 7.79 -9.52
CA ASN A 334 -1.88 7.68 -9.65
C ASN A 334 -1.11 8.62 -8.71
N ARG A 335 -1.73 9.66 -8.16
CA ARG A 335 -1.00 10.68 -7.39
C ARG A 335 -1.29 10.66 -5.89
N PRO A 336 -2.51 10.96 -5.40
CA PRO A 336 -2.72 11.09 -3.96
C PRO A 336 -2.78 9.74 -3.25
N TYR A 337 -3.49 8.76 -3.80
CA TYR A 337 -3.68 7.48 -3.12
C TYR A 337 -2.36 6.72 -2.95
N SER A 338 -1.55 6.63 -4.02
CA SER A 338 -0.22 6.03 -3.96
C SER A 338 0.65 6.71 -2.89
N ARG A 339 0.71 8.05 -2.87
CA ARG A 339 1.48 8.80 -1.85
C ARG A 339 1.03 8.50 -0.42
N THR A 340 -0.27 8.30 -0.18
CA THR A 340 -0.74 7.92 1.18
C THR A 340 -0.31 6.51 1.59
N LEU A 341 -0.21 5.57 0.64
CA LEU A 341 0.29 4.22 0.93
C LEU A 341 1.79 4.26 1.20
N GLU A 342 2.55 5.06 0.44
CA GLU A 342 3.98 5.25 0.70
C GLU A 342 4.24 5.88 2.06
N ALA A 343 3.53 6.95 2.45
CA ALA A 343 3.70 7.56 3.77
C ALA A 343 3.33 6.59 4.92
N GLU A 344 2.33 5.73 4.70
CA GLU A 344 1.97 4.67 5.64
C GLU A 344 3.08 3.62 5.76
N ALA A 345 3.69 3.24 4.64
CA ALA A 345 4.82 2.31 4.59
C ALA A 345 6.11 2.91 5.18
N ASP A 346 6.40 4.18 4.92
CA ASP A 346 7.53 4.93 5.51
C ASP A 346 7.41 4.93 7.05
N LYS A 347 6.22 5.25 7.57
CA LYS A 347 5.96 5.25 9.02
C LYS A 347 6.09 3.87 9.64
N VAL A 348 5.43 2.85 9.09
CA VAL A 348 5.47 1.50 9.66
C VAL A 348 6.85 0.88 9.46
N GLY A 349 7.50 1.11 8.32
CA GLY A 349 8.88 0.68 8.04
C GLY A 349 9.87 1.25 9.06
N LEU A 350 9.75 2.54 9.41
CA LEU A 350 10.53 3.14 10.51
C LEU A 350 10.30 2.44 11.85
N GLN A 351 9.06 2.11 12.18
CA GLN A 351 8.72 1.40 13.42
C GLN A 351 9.29 -0.03 13.43
N LEU A 352 9.17 -0.75 12.31
CA LEU A 352 9.72 -2.11 12.16
C LEU A 352 11.25 -2.11 12.28
N ALA A 353 11.93 -1.15 11.64
CA ALA A 353 13.37 -0.96 11.71
C ALA A 353 13.82 -0.58 13.13
N ALA A 354 13.08 0.32 13.79
CA ALA A 354 13.34 0.71 15.19
C ALA A 354 13.30 -0.49 16.13
N LYS A 355 12.27 -1.34 16.03
CA LYS A 355 12.14 -2.56 16.84
C LYS A 355 13.27 -3.56 16.59
N ALA A 356 13.78 -3.60 15.35
CA ALA A 356 14.96 -4.38 14.99
C ALA A 356 16.29 -3.75 15.43
N CYS A 357 16.25 -2.65 16.18
CA CYS A 357 17.41 -1.89 16.61
C CYS A 357 18.30 -1.41 15.45
N VAL A 358 17.69 -0.99 14.34
CA VAL A 358 18.33 -0.28 13.21
C VAL A 358 18.46 1.21 13.51
N ASP A 359 19.58 1.84 13.15
CA ASP A 359 19.70 3.31 13.24
C ASP A 359 18.76 3.99 12.25
N VAL A 360 17.57 4.32 12.74
CA VAL A 360 16.49 4.94 11.95
C VAL A 360 16.85 6.33 11.43
N ARG A 361 17.91 6.97 11.94
CA ARG A 361 18.42 8.24 11.40
C ARG A 361 18.93 8.10 9.97
N ALA A 362 19.35 6.90 9.57
CA ALA A 362 19.83 6.61 8.23
C ALA A 362 18.71 6.56 7.16
N SER A 363 17.44 6.47 7.58
CA SER A 363 16.29 6.34 6.67
C SER A 363 16.14 7.52 5.69
N SER A 364 16.26 8.76 6.17
CA SER A 364 16.14 9.96 5.34
C SER A 364 17.39 10.21 4.50
N VAL A 365 18.56 9.68 4.92
CA VAL A 365 19.83 9.83 4.21
C VAL A 365 19.81 9.15 2.85
N PHE A 366 19.24 7.95 2.75
CA PHE A 366 19.13 7.25 1.45
C PHE A 366 18.38 8.08 0.41
N TRP A 367 17.26 8.70 0.79
CA TRP A 367 16.50 9.56 -0.11
C TRP A 367 17.29 10.82 -0.50
N GLN A 368 17.97 11.45 0.46
CA GLN A 368 18.85 12.60 0.17
C GLN A 368 20.01 12.22 -0.77
N GLN A 369 20.54 10.99 -0.67
CA GLN A 369 21.56 10.47 -1.60
C GLN A 369 21.01 10.35 -3.02
N MET A 370 19.78 9.84 -3.20
CA MET A 370 19.15 9.73 -4.51
C MET A 370 18.86 11.12 -5.11
N GLU A 371 18.36 12.07 -4.31
CA GLU A 371 18.13 13.46 -4.74
C GLU A 371 19.43 14.14 -5.17
N LEU A 372 20.52 13.92 -4.42
CA LEU A 372 21.84 14.46 -4.77
C LEU A 372 22.38 13.82 -6.06
N ALA A 373 22.24 12.50 -6.23
CA ALA A 373 22.69 11.80 -7.43
C ALA A 373 21.94 12.29 -8.69
N GLU A 374 20.62 12.52 -8.58
CA GLU A 374 19.81 13.11 -9.65
C GLU A 374 20.30 14.53 -9.99
N ALA A 375 20.53 15.36 -8.98
CA ALA A 375 21.01 16.74 -9.15
C ALA A 375 22.39 16.82 -9.81
N LEU A 376 23.31 15.90 -9.50
CA LEU A 376 24.68 15.90 -10.02
C LEU A 376 24.79 15.33 -11.44
N HIS A 377 24.03 14.28 -11.76
CA HIS A 377 24.19 13.58 -13.03
C HIS A 377 23.19 14.00 -14.10
N GLY A 378 22.19 14.83 -13.76
CA GLY A 378 21.21 15.38 -14.72
C GLY A 378 20.43 14.33 -15.51
N GLN A 379 20.50 13.06 -15.09
CA GLN A 379 19.85 11.95 -15.78
C GLN A 379 18.42 11.82 -15.25
N PRO A 380 17.39 11.97 -16.10
CA PRO A 380 16.00 11.78 -15.72
C PRO A 380 15.63 10.29 -15.51
N LYS A 381 16.61 9.40 -15.46
CA LYS A 381 16.37 8.00 -15.10
C LYS A 381 16.30 7.92 -13.59
N LEU A 382 15.14 8.28 -13.05
CA LEU A 382 14.77 7.91 -11.70
C LEU A 382 15.07 6.41 -11.54
N PRO A 383 15.83 5.99 -10.52
CA PRO A 383 15.93 4.60 -10.10
C PRO A 383 14.58 3.88 -10.21
N GLU A 384 14.55 2.61 -10.62
CA GLU A 384 13.27 1.88 -10.72
C GLU A 384 12.53 1.92 -9.37
N TRP A 385 13.27 1.82 -8.27
CA TRP A 385 12.75 2.05 -6.92
C TRP A 385 12.00 3.39 -6.75
N LEU A 386 12.52 4.49 -7.29
CA LEU A 386 11.86 5.80 -7.24
C LEU A 386 10.62 5.87 -8.15
N SER A 387 10.59 5.07 -9.21
CA SER A 387 9.45 4.95 -10.12
C SER A 387 8.31 4.12 -9.52
N THR A 388 8.64 3.03 -8.82
CA THR A 388 7.68 2.17 -8.12
C THR A 388 7.21 2.78 -6.80
N HIS A 389 8.06 3.57 -6.13
CA HIS A 389 7.78 4.26 -4.86
C HIS A 389 7.87 5.80 -5.01
N PRO A 390 6.93 6.41 -5.76
CA PRO A 390 6.98 7.84 -6.03
C PRO A 390 6.98 8.64 -4.73
N SER A 391 8.04 9.43 -4.54
CA SER A 391 8.16 10.33 -3.40
C SER A 391 7.06 11.37 -3.41
N HIS A 392 6.53 11.71 -2.23
CA HIS A 392 5.77 12.93 -2.08
C HIS A 392 6.73 14.12 -1.98
N GLU A 393 6.30 15.31 -2.39
CA GLU A 393 7.04 16.54 -2.06
C GLU A 393 7.29 16.50 -0.54
N ASN A 394 8.57 16.46 -0.14
CA ASN A 394 9.04 16.41 1.25
C ASN A 394 9.09 15.02 1.96
N ARG A 395 9.32 13.89 1.27
CA ARG A 395 9.53 12.57 1.94
C ARG A 395 10.63 12.61 3.01
N VAL A 396 11.76 13.26 2.70
CA VAL A 396 12.87 13.46 3.64
C VAL A 396 12.40 14.14 4.93
N GLU A 397 11.65 15.25 4.80
CA GLU A 397 11.12 16.00 5.94
C GLU A 397 10.13 15.15 6.76
N HIS A 398 9.29 14.37 6.08
CA HIS A 398 8.33 13.50 6.76
C HIS A 398 9.01 12.38 7.55
N LEU A 399 10.02 11.72 6.98
CA LEU A 399 10.84 10.76 7.71
C LEU A 399 11.55 11.41 8.90
N ASP A 400 12.11 12.60 8.73
CA ASP A 400 12.76 13.35 9.80
C ASP A 400 11.81 13.72 10.95
N GLN A 401 10.53 14.00 10.65
CA GLN A 401 9.49 14.21 11.66
C GLN A 401 9.12 12.94 12.43
N LEU A 402 9.23 11.77 11.79
CA LEU A 402 8.91 10.47 12.40
C LEU A 402 10.07 9.86 13.20
N ILE A 403 11.32 10.24 12.90
CA ILE A 403 12.52 9.73 13.58
C ILE A 403 12.43 9.84 15.12
N PRO A 404 11.99 10.95 15.74
CA PRO A 404 11.89 11.03 17.21
C PRO A 404 10.93 9.99 17.81
N GLU A 405 9.84 9.65 17.13
CA GLU A 405 8.93 8.58 17.56
C GLU A 405 9.63 7.21 17.44
N ALA A 406 10.29 6.96 16.33
CA ALA A 406 11.03 5.72 16.09
C ALA A 406 12.21 5.52 17.08
N LEU A 407 12.88 6.60 17.50
CA LEU A 407 13.91 6.55 18.54
C LEU A 407 13.36 6.12 19.89
N LYS A 408 12.16 6.59 20.28
CA LYS A 408 11.49 6.13 21.51
C LYS A 408 11.13 4.65 21.45
N ILE A 409 10.77 4.14 20.27
CA ILE A 409 10.52 2.69 20.07
C ILE A 409 11.81 1.89 20.27
N ARG A 410 12.95 2.37 19.76
CA ARG A 410 14.25 1.73 20.04
C ARG A 410 14.52 1.67 21.54
N GLU A 411 14.28 2.77 22.25
CA GLU A 411 14.48 2.85 23.70
C GLU A 411 13.58 1.84 24.44
N SER A 412 12.29 1.76 24.08
CA SER A 412 11.36 0.81 24.70
C SER A 412 11.70 -0.66 24.40
N CYS A 413 12.34 -0.93 23.27
CA CYS A 413 12.88 -2.24 22.91
C CYS A 413 14.25 -2.56 23.52
N ASN A 414 14.79 -1.71 24.41
CA ASN A 414 16.11 -1.87 25.03
C ASN A 414 17.24 -2.01 23.99
N CYS A 415 17.14 -1.30 22.87
CA CYS A 415 18.17 -1.32 21.84
C CYS A 415 19.47 -0.68 22.33
N PRO A 416 20.64 -1.08 21.79
CA PRO A 416 21.91 -0.42 22.05
C PRO A 416 21.85 1.08 21.72
N SER A 417 22.61 1.87 22.47
CA SER A 417 22.82 3.28 22.18
C SER A 417 23.36 3.46 20.76
N LEU A 418 22.89 4.51 20.09
CA LEU A 418 23.33 4.81 18.74
C LEU A 418 24.80 5.23 18.75
N SER A 419 25.61 4.57 17.91
CA SER A 419 27.02 4.90 17.75
C SER A 419 27.21 6.04 16.75
N GLY A 420 28.13 6.96 17.06
CA GLY A 420 28.58 7.98 16.12
C GLY A 420 27.65 9.19 15.95
N PRO A 421 28.11 10.20 15.17
CA PRO A 421 27.34 11.40 14.87
C PRO A 421 26.07 11.07 14.08
N ASP A 422 25.11 12.00 14.06
CA ASP A 422 23.89 11.83 13.27
C ASP A 422 24.23 11.70 11.77
N PRO A 423 23.89 10.58 11.11
CA PRO A 423 24.25 10.35 9.72
C PRO A 423 23.65 11.40 8.77
N ARG A 424 22.54 12.04 9.14
CA ARG A 424 21.92 13.13 8.38
C ARG A 424 22.79 14.38 8.37
N LEU A 425 23.42 14.70 9.50
CA LEU A 425 24.34 15.81 9.60
C LEU A 425 25.61 15.55 8.79
N ILE A 426 26.16 14.34 8.90
CA ILE A 426 27.34 13.92 8.12
C ILE A 426 27.06 14.00 6.63
N PHE A 427 25.92 13.47 6.18
CA PHE A 427 25.53 13.55 4.78
C PHE A 427 25.40 15.01 4.32
N ARG A 428 24.72 15.88 5.09
CA ARG A 428 24.54 17.30 4.73
C ARG A 428 25.88 18.03 4.56
N ILE A 429 26.84 17.80 5.46
CA ILE A 429 28.18 18.41 5.36
C ILE A 429 28.90 17.90 4.11
N ASN A 430 28.88 16.59 3.86
CA ASN A 430 29.53 16.00 2.69
C ASN A 430 28.88 16.47 1.38
N ALA A 431 27.55 16.53 1.32
CA ALA A 431 26.81 17.02 0.17
C ALA A 431 27.13 18.49 -0.15
N LEU A 432 27.27 19.35 0.89
CA LEU A 432 27.69 20.73 0.71
C LEU A 432 29.10 20.82 0.10
N HIS A 433 30.07 20.06 0.62
CA HIS A 433 31.42 20.02 0.04
C HIS A 433 31.42 19.53 -1.41
N VAL A 434 30.62 18.52 -1.74
CA VAL A 434 30.50 18.03 -3.13
C VAL A 434 29.93 19.12 -4.04
N LEU A 435 28.86 19.79 -3.63
CA LEU A 435 28.24 20.88 -4.40
C LEU A 435 29.14 22.12 -4.52
N GLU A 436 29.95 22.42 -3.51
CA GLU A 436 30.95 23.48 -3.56
C GLU A 436 32.11 23.11 -4.50
N SER A 437 32.59 21.86 -4.44
CA SER A 437 33.64 21.36 -5.33
C SER A 437 33.19 21.34 -6.80
N SER A 438 31.94 20.96 -7.08
CA SER A 438 31.41 20.94 -8.45
C SER A 438 31.27 22.36 -9.02
N LYS A 439 30.84 23.33 -8.20
CA LYS A 439 30.82 24.76 -8.58
C LYS A 439 32.23 25.31 -8.80
N GLY A 440 33.18 24.97 -7.93
CA GLY A 440 34.59 25.34 -8.09
C GLY A 440 35.16 24.82 -9.41
N GLN A 441 34.88 23.56 -9.75
CA GLN A 441 35.36 22.94 -10.98
C GLN A 441 34.73 23.54 -12.25
N GLU A 442 33.44 23.90 -12.23
CA GLU A 442 32.80 24.67 -13.31
C GLU A 442 33.41 26.06 -13.49
N THR A 443 33.69 26.79 -12.40
CA THR A 443 34.35 28.11 -12.48
C THR A 443 35.79 28.03 -12.98
N THR A 444 36.52 26.97 -12.62
CA THR A 444 37.91 26.76 -13.06
C THR A 444 37.94 26.37 -14.54
N ASN A 445 37.07 25.46 -14.98
CA ASN A 445 36.95 25.06 -16.38
C ASN A 445 36.48 26.23 -17.27
N SER A 446 35.59 27.09 -16.78
CA SER A 446 35.18 28.31 -17.49
C SER A 446 36.30 29.35 -17.57
N ALA A 447 37.11 29.51 -16.52
CA ALA A 447 38.25 30.42 -16.51
C ALA A 447 39.41 29.90 -17.39
N GLU A 448 39.63 28.58 -17.43
CA GLU A 448 40.66 27.94 -18.26
C GLU A 448 40.27 27.94 -19.76
N GLN A 449 38.97 27.82 -20.08
CA GLN A 449 38.46 28.06 -21.43
C GLN A 449 38.64 29.51 -21.89
N ASP A 450 38.49 30.51 -21.01
CA ASP A 450 38.72 31.91 -21.34
C ASP A 450 40.22 32.24 -21.46
N LEU A 451 41.07 31.65 -20.61
CA LEU A 451 42.54 31.78 -20.68
C LEU A 451 43.13 31.11 -21.94
N SER A 452 42.53 30.03 -22.44
CA SER A 452 42.96 29.36 -23.68
C SER A 452 42.67 30.18 -24.95
N LYS A 453 41.74 31.14 -24.89
CA LYS A 453 41.42 32.07 -25.99
C LYS A 453 42.33 33.30 -26.04
N LEU A 454 43.20 33.49 -25.05
CA LEU A 454 43.97 34.73 -24.87
C LEU A 454 45.47 34.58 -25.17
N LYS A 455 45.88 33.58 -25.95
CA LYS A 455 47.30 33.39 -26.31
C LYS A 455 47.52 33.28 -27.81
N TRP A 456 48.44 34.15 -28.26
CA TRP A 456 49.16 34.22 -29.55
C TRP A 456 48.68 35.26 -30.57
N ASP A 457 49.15 36.50 -30.37
CA ASP A 457 49.64 37.36 -31.46
C ASP A 457 50.96 38.01 -31.02
N PHE A 458 52.09 37.41 -31.41
CA PHE A 458 53.40 38.08 -31.38
C PHE A 458 53.77 38.44 -32.82
N HIS A 459 53.68 39.73 -33.12
CA HIS A 459 54.17 40.33 -34.36
C HIS A 459 55.71 40.27 -34.40
N HIS A 460 56.26 39.62 -35.43
CA HIS A 460 57.66 39.79 -35.83
C HIS A 460 57.82 41.13 -36.57
N SER A 461 58.81 41.91 -36.16
CA SER A 461 59.38 43.04 -36.93
C SER A 461 60.47 42.57 -37.87
#